data_AF-A0A372JT00-F1
#
_entry.id   AF-A0A372JT00-F1
#
_cell.length_a   1.000
_cell.length_b   1.000
_cell.length_c   1.000
_cell.angle_alpha   90.00
_cell.angle_beta   90.00
_cell.angle_gamma   90.00
#
_symmetry.space_group_name_H-M   'P 1'
#
loop_
_entity.id
_entity.type
_entity.pdbx_description
1 polymer ?
#
loop_
_entity_poly.entity_id
_entity_poly.type
_entity_poly.pdbx_seq_one_letter_code
_entity_poly.pdbx_strand_id
1 'polypeptide(L)'
;MRRVLGVPSPLLIGGAAVIAVALAAAAFMLSGDDSGKNRRPKAKARATAAWAASARQRLLAASAVRYDGTVHRDGKAVRLVLTVFDGGAASGTLTAGPERADVVAAGGDTYLRAPASFWKTYGGEPGHAADYAGRWTKAPANLPGLDVKAVFAPDMIAKRLAGAGEPSTETVGGVRAYRVKTPRGDYFFGVDAPNALVRVQAAVGDQPVFTAGAVASPARSFAEVRGRVAALAGAADSALRFRPGKLSFVNCDQNVEGCTVSVPATLVRPAGSPPDGARATLLATIVADRRTLGSCTGSGAVPSNGSLVLRCTVTSSGWRSWMRSAMDDPGAHAYEAHARVLGEAVSASRVSELLTQLDRHRPTAAP
;
A
#
# COMPACT_ATOMS: atom_id res chain seq x y z
N MET A 1 -31.36 -22.23 -54.95
CA MET A 1 -30.92 -21.49 -56.15
C MET A 1 -31.72 -20.21 -56.28
N ARG A 2 -31.10 -19.05 -56.08
CA ARG A 2 -31.54 -17.74 -56.61
C ARG A 2 -30.32 -16.82 -56.64
N ARG A 3 -29.90 -16.44 -57.84
CA ARG A 3 -28.93 -15.37 -58.12
C ARG A 3 -29.71 -14.07 -58.31
N VAL A 4 -29.07 -12.92 -58.08
CA VAL A 4 -28.71 -11.91 -59.10
C VAL A 4 -28.51 -10.50 -58.49
N LEU A 5 -27.28 -9.98 -58.68
CA LEU A 5 -26.77 -8.60 -58.97
C LEU A 5 -27.15 -7.36 -58.13
N GLY A 6 -26.12 -6.51 -57.91
CA GLY A 6 -26.23 -5.05 -58.08
C GLY A 6 -25.51 -4.16 -57.05
N VAL A 7 -24.38 -3.56 -57.43
CA VAL A 7 -23.60 -2.51 -56.71
C VAL A 7 -24.23 -1.12 -57.01
N PRO A 8 -24.16 -0.10 -56.12
CA PRO A 8 -23.14 0.96 -56.28
C PRO A 8 -22.58 1.54 -54.95
N SER A 9 -21.35 2.04 -55.02
CA SER A 9 -20.67 2.83 -53.97
C SER A 9 -21.27 4.23 -53.77
N PRO A 10 -20.99 4.88 -52.63
CA PRO A 10 -20.34 6.20 -52.71
C PRO A 10 -19.21 6.43 -51.67
N LEU A 11 -18.41 7.46 -52.00
CA LEU A 11 -17.25 8.06 -51.32
C LEU A 11 -17.45 8.46 -49.85
N LEU A 12 -16.34 8.57 -49.09
CA LEU A 12 -15.97 9.63 -48.10
C LEU A 12 -14.56 9.30 -47.55
N ILE A 13 -13.46 9.95 -47.99
CA ILE A 13 -12.78 11.16 -47.47
C ILE A 13 -12.11 11.03 -46.08
N GLY A 14 -10.77 11.04 -46.06
CA GLY A 14 -9.84 11.67 -45.08
C GLY A 14 -9.75 11.07 -43.66
N GLY A 15 -8.60 10.82 -43.02
CA GLY A 15 -7.19 11.08 -43.29
C GLY A 15 -6.37 10.77 -42.01
N ALA A 16 -5.09 10.38 -42.18
CA ALA A 16 -3.90 10.53 -41.32
C ALA A 16 -3.97 10.22 -39.78
N ALA A 17 -3.00 9.58 -39.12
CA ALA A 17 -1.67 9.08 -39.47
C ALA A 17 -1.19 8.09 -38.38
N VAL A 18 -0.54 7.00 -38.81
CA VAL A 18 0.21 6.09 -37.93
C VAL A 18 1.69 6.45 -38.09
N ILE A 19 2.31 6.99 -37.04
CA ILE A 19 3.76 7.20 -36.99
C ILE A 19 4.38 6.02 -36.25
N ALA A 20 5.00 5.12 -37.03
CA ALA A 20 6.00 4.18 -36.57
C ALA A 20 7.36 4.89 -36.55
N VAL A 21 8.09 4.83 -35.44
CA VAL A 21 9.52 5.16 -35.42
C VAL A 21 10.30 3.92 -35.08
N ALA A 22 11.07 3.49 -36.08
CA ALA A 22 11.96 2.36 -36.06
C ALA A 22 13.24 2.65 -35.26
N LEU A 23 13.73 1.60 -34.62
CA LEU A 23 15.06 1.46 -34.08
C LEU A 23 16.09 1.45 -35.23
N ALA A 24 17.17 2.21 -35.09
CA ALA A 24 18.40 1.93 -35.82
C ALA A 24 19.61 2.34 -34.96
N ALA A 25 20.36 1.33 -34.53
CA ALA A 25 21.72 1.48 -34.08
C ALA A 25 22.65 1.59 -35.30
N ALA A 26 23.64 2.49 -35.23
CA ALA A 26 24.87 2.36 -35.99
C ALA A 26 25.98 3.15 -35.30
N ALA A 27 27.03 2.43 -34.91
CA ALA A 27 28.33 2.97 -34.54
C ALA A 27 29.13 3.26 -35.81
N PHE A 28 29.82 4.41 -35.86
CA PHE A 28 31.04 4.58 -36.64
C PHE A 28 31.97 5.58 -35.94
N MET A 29 33.24 5.22 -35.96
CA MET A 29 34.39 5.83 -35.29
C MET A 29 35.21 6.67 -36.28
N LEU A 30 35.97 7.61 -35.71
CA LEU A 30 37.23 8.24 -36.18
C LEU A 30 37.23 9.65 -36.80
N SER A 31 37.93 10.52 -36.05
CA SER A 31 38.90 11.56 -36.45
C SER A 31 38.41 12.98 -36.79
N GLY A 32 38.99 13.97 -36.10
CA GLY A 32 39.07 15.35 -36.58
C GLY A 32 39.01 16.44 -35.51
N ASP A 33 40.09 17.20 -35.43
CA ASP A 33 40.52 18.23 -34.48
C ASP A 33 39.58 19.40 -34.10
N ASP A 34 39.99 20.02 -32.99
CA ASP A 34 39.66 21.30 -32.34
C ASP A 34 38.55 22.23 -32.88
N SER A 35 37.57 22.52 -32.03
CA SER A 35 36.93 23.84 -31.93
C SER A 35 36.01 23.95 -30.71
N GLY A 36 36.39 24.87 -29.82
CA GLY A 36 35.73 25.34 -28.60
C GLY A 36 34.26 24.96 -28.40
N LYS A 37 34.03 23.96 -27.53
CA LYS A 37 32.72 23.76 -26.89
C LYS A 37 32.75 24.28 -25.47
N ASN A 38 32.03 25.37 -25.27
CA ASN A 38 31.59 25.91 -23.98
C ASN A 38 31.27 24.78 -22.99
N ARG A 39 32.21 24.50 -22.08
CA ARG A 39 31.93 23.72 -20.87
C ARG A 39 30.89 24.51 -20.08
N ARG A 40 29.64 24.04 -20.10
CA ARG A 40 28.62 24.49 -19.14
C ARG A 40 29.27 24.48 -17.75
N PRO A 41 29.24 25.61 -17.01
CA PRO A 41 29.83 25.63 -15.68
C PRO A 41 29.24 24.51 -14.85
N LYS A 42 30.08 23.64 -14.28
CA LYS A 42 29.66 22.76 -13.18
C LYS A 42 29.06 23.69 -12.13
N ALA A 43 27.76 23.59 -11.90
CA ALA A 43 27.09 24.36 -10.85
C ALA A 43 27.85 24.15 -9.55
N LYS A 44 28.44 25.22 -9.00
CA LYS A 44 29.10 25.16 -7.69
C LYS A 44 28.06 24.69 -6.69
N ALA A 45 28.36 23.63 -5.94
CA ALA A 45 27.50 23.15 -4.87
C ALA A 45 27.28 24.31 -3.89
N ARG A 46 26.03 24.78 -3.79
CA ARG A 46 25.69 25.88 -2.88
C ARG A 46 25.89 25.39 -1.45
N ALA A 47 26.67 26.13 -0.66
CA ALA A 47 26.83 25.85 0.76
C ALA A 47 25.45 25.82 1.43
N THR A 48 25.20 24.81 2.26
CA THR A 48 23.92 24.70 2.99
C THR A 48 23.89 25.80 4.06
N ALA A 49 22.80 26.56 4.14
CA ALA A 49 22.63 27.58 5.15
C ALA A 49 22.70 26.99 6.57
N ALA A 50 23.21 27.76 7.55
CA ALA A 50 23.43 27.27 8.92
C ALA A 50 22.15 26.73 9.59
N TRP A 51 21.02 27.43 9.44
CA TRP A 51 19.73 26.98 9.97
C TRP A 51 19.31 25.62 9.37
N ALA A 52 19.56 25.41 8.07
CA ALA A 52 19.21 24.17 7.37
C ALA A 52 20.12 23.03 7.84
N ALA A 53 21.41 23.30 8.08
CA ALA A 53 22.31 22.33 8.69
C ALA A 53 21.85 21.92 10.11
N SER A 54 21.46 22.89 10.94
CA SER A 54 20.93 22.64 12.29
C SER A 54 19.64 21.81 12.26
N ALA A 55 18.67 22.21 11.42
CA ALA A 55 17.41 21.48 11.24
C ALA A 55 17.64 20.02 10.76
N ARG A 56 18.58 19.81 9.83
CA ARG A 56 18.96 18.47 9.36
C ARG A 56 19.52 17.61 10.49
N GLN A 57 20.45 18.15 11.25
CA GLN A 57 21.06 17.44 12.38
C GLN A 57 19.98 17.04 13.40
N ARG A 58 19.05 17.95 13.72
CA ARG A 58 17.95 17.66 14.63
C ARG A 58 17.01 16.57 14.12
N LEU A 59 16.62 16.62 12.84
CA LEU A 59 15.74 15.60 12.25
C LEU A 59 16.38 14.21 12.30
N LEU A 60 17.65 14.11 11.91
CA LEU A 60 18.39 12.84 11.91
C LEU A 60 18.66 12.33 13.34
N ALA A 61 18.79 13.22 14.33
CA ALA A 61 18.97 12.83 15.73
C ALA A 61 17.66 12.38 16.40
N ALA A 62 16.49 12.82 15.93
CA ALA A 62 15.21 12.48 16.54
C ALA A 62 14.78 11.02 16.31
N SER A 63 15.32 10.36 15.26
CA SER A 63 14.97 9.01 14.76
C SER A 63 13.49 8.77 14.38
N ALA A 64 12.57 9.57 14.94
CA ALA A 64 11.15 9.55 14.67
C ALA A 64 10.52 10.92 14.94
N VAL A 65 9.43 11.23 14.23
CA VAL A 65 8.63 12.44 14.40
C VAL A 65 7.16 12.06 14.49
N ARG A 66 6.43 12.69 15.42
CA ARG A 66 4.98 12.58 15.52
C ARG A 66 4.32 13.65 14.66
N TYR A 67 3.33 13.23 13.88
CA TYR A 67 2.49 14.11 13.08
C TYR A 67 1.03 13.99 13.53
N ASP A 68 0.35 15.12 13.64
CA ASP A 68 -1.09 15.21 13.91
C ASP A 68 -1.70 16.23 12.96
N GLY A 69 -2.66 15.80 12.14
CA GLY A 69 -3.26 16.65 11.14
C GLY A 69 -4.65 16.18 10.76
N THR A 70 -5.36 17.03 10.03
CA THR A 70 -6.66 16.72 9.46
C THR A 70 -6.58 16.83 7.96
N VAL A 71 -7.06 15.81 7.26
CA VAL A 71 -7.21 15.76 5.81
C VAL A 71 -8.69 15.86 5.50
N HIS A 72 -9.09 16.65 4.51
CA HIS A 72 -10.45 16.63 4.01
C HIS A 72 -10.55 15.76 2.77
N ARG A 73 -11.54 14.87 2.76
CA ARG A 73 -11.87 14.07 1.59
C ARG A 73 -13.37 14.11 1.36
N ASP A 74 -13.77 14.55 0.17
CA ASP A 74 -15.18 14.69 -0.21
C ASP A 74 -15.98 15.49 0.84
N GLY A 75 -15.39 16.58 1.34
CA GLY A 75 -15.96 17.44 2.39
C GLY A 75 -15.91 16.86 3.81
N LYS A 76 -15.42 15.63 3.99
CA LYS A 76 -15.33 14.97 5.31
C LYS A 76 -13.92 15.11 5.89
N ALA A 77 -13.85 15.62 7.12
CA ALA A 77 -12.61 15.68 7.88
C ALA A 77 -12.19 14.29 8.38
N VAL A 78 -10.91 13.98 8.17
CA VAL A 78 -10.26 12.75 8.61
C VAL A 78 -9.00 13.15 9.39
N ARG A 79 -9.00 12.92 10.70
CA ARG A 79 -7.83 13.16 11.54
C ARG A 79 -6.85 12.01 11.39
N LEU A 80 -5.60 12.33 11.14
CA LEU A 80 -4.51 11.38 11.00
C LEU A 80 -3.43 11.72 12.02
N VAL A 81 -3.09 10.74 12.84
CA VAL A 81 -2.04 10.82 13.84
C VAL A 81 -1.04 9.71 13.55
N LEU A 82 0.20 10.07 13.25
CA LEU A 82 1.26 9.14 12.88
C LEU A 82 2.52 9.39 13.69
N THR A 83 3.24 8.31 14.00
CA THR A 83 4.66 8.37 14.35
C THR A 83 5.43 7.79 13.17
N VAL A 84 6.33 8.58 12.59
CA VAL A 84 7.09 8.22 11.39
C VAL A 84 8.57 8.16 11.74
N PHE A 85 9.20 7.03 11.43
CA PHE A 85 10.62 6.77 11.62
C PHE A 85 11.42 7.11 10.37
N ASP A 86 12.74 7.17 10.52
CA ASP A 86 13.66 7.17 9.38
C ASP A 86 13.36 6.01 8.41
N GLY A 87 13.56 6.26 7.12
CA GLY A 87 13.20 5.30 6.07
C GLY A 87 11.70 5.26 5.75
N GLY A 88 10.87 5.95 6.54
CA GLY A 88 9.45 6.19 6.26
C GLY A 88 8.49 5.15 6.79
N ALA A 89 8.95 4.22 7.63
CA ALA A 89 8.04 3.34 8.34
C ALA A 89 7.23 4.14 9.37
N ALA A 90 5.95 3.82 9.51
CA ALA A 90 5.07 4.57 10.41
C ALA A 90 4.00 3.69 11.04
N SER A 91 3.50 4.12 12.20
CA SER A 91 2.28 3.60 12.80
C SER A 91 1.44 4.75 13.34
N GLY A 92 0.15 4.51 13.46
CA GLY A 92 -0.74 5.45 14.12
C GLY A 92 -2.19 5.14 13.87
N THR A 93 -3.01 6.18 13.79
CA THR A 93 -4.46 6.06 13.70
C THR A 93 -5.05 7.08 12.76
N LEU A 94 -6.10 6.65 12.08
CA LEU A 94 -6.94 7.48 11.25
C LEU A 94 -8.34 7.48 11.87
N THR A 95 -8.90 8.67 12.10
CA THR A 95 -10.24 8.86 12.69
C THR A 95 -11.10 9.68 11.76
N ALA A 96 -12.27 9.17 11.39
CA ALA A 96 -13.20 9.81 10.48
C ALA A 96 -14.61 9.76 11.07
N GLY A 97 -15.07 10.87 11.65
CA GLY A 97 -16.29 10.89 12.46
C GLY A 97 -16.18 9.91 13.65
N PRO A 98 -17.14 8.98 13.85
CA PRO A 98 -17.08 7.97 14.91
C PRO A 98 -16.15 6.79 14.55
N GLU A 99 -15.71 6.69 13.30
CA GLU A 99 -14.93 5.55 12.81
C GLU A 99 -13.45 5.73 13.10
N ARG A 100 -12.79 4.62 13.44
CA ARG A 100 -11.34 4.58 13.69
C ARG A 100 -10.70 3.41 12.94
N ALA A 101 -9.53 3.68 12.37
CA ALA A 101 -8.66 2.70 11.75
C ALA A 101 -7.26 2.78 12.35
N ASP A 102 -6.63 1.64 12.55
CA ASP A 102 -5.19 1.56 12.78
C ASP A 102 -4.46 1.72 11.45
N VAL A 103 -3.32 2.41 11.48
CA VAL A 103 -2.48 2.66 10.30
C VAL A 103 -1.10 2.05 10.52
N VAL A 104 -0.53 1.45 9.47
CA VAL A 104 0.90 1.16 9.39
C VAL A 104 1.40 1.46 7.98
N ALA A 105 2.54 2.13 7.85
CA ALA A 105 3.21 2.32 6.57
C ALA A 105 4.54 1.57 6.58
N ALA A 106 4.80 0.79 5.53
CA ALA A 106 6.02 0.00 5.39
C ALA A 106 6.29 -0.30 3.91
N GLY A 107 7.57 -0.30 3.51
CA GLY A 107 7.94 -0.63 2.13
C GLY A 107 7.41 0.33 1.07
N GLY A 108 6.95 1.53 1.45
CA GLY A 108 6.34 2.52 0.56
C GLY A 108 4.82 2.44 0.46
N ASP A 109 4.20 1.40 1.02
CA ASP A 109 2.75 1.23 1.06
C ASP A 109 2.19 1.61 2.44
N THR A 110 0.90 1.98 2.46
CA THR A 110 0.13 2.20 3.69
C THR A 110 -0.95 1.14 3.81
N TYR A 111 -1.14 0.62 5.02
CA TYR A 111 -2.12 -0.40 5.36
C TYR A 111 -3.00 0.08 6.49
N LEU A 112 -4.27 -0.32 6.43
CA LEU A 112 -5.30 0.05 7.39
C LEU A 112 -5.95 -1.20 7.97
N ARG A 113 -6.31 -1.13 9.25
CA ARG A 113 -7.17 -2.11 9.90
C ARG A 113 -8.33 -1.39 10.56
N ALA A 114 -9.54 -1.66 10.10
CA ALA A 114 -10.73 -0.89 10.45
C ALA A 114 -11.98 -1.77 10.50
N PRO A 115 -13.05 -1.36 11.20
CA PRO A 115 -14.33 -2.06 11.18
C PRO A 115 -15.00 -2.01 9.80
N ALA A 116 -16.01 -2.86 9.58
CA ALA A 116 -16.74 -2.90 8.30
C ALA A 116 -17.38 -1.54 7.95
N SER A 117 -17.90 -0.82 8.95
CA SER A 117 -18.51 0.51 8.79
C SER A 117 -17.55 1.54 8.17
N PHE A 118 -16.28 1.50 8.58
CA PHE A 118 -15.22 2.31 7.97
C PHE A 118 -15.05 1.98 6.47
N TRP A 119 -14.94 0.70 6.12
CA TRP A 119 -14.75 0.28 4.72
C TRP A 119 -15.95 0.63 3.82
N LYS A 120 -17.17 0.57 4.37
CA LYS A 120 -18.38 1.01 3.65
C LYS A 120 -18.37 2.50 3.36
N THR A 121 -17.95 3.30 4.33
CA THR A 121 -18.12 4.76 4.29
C THR A 121 -16.93 5.49 3.67
N TYR A 122 -15.71 5.02 3.96
CA TYR A 122 -14.46 5.70 3.61
C TYR A 122 -13.55 4.86 2.71
N GLY A 123 -13.61 3.53 2.84
CA GLY A 123 -12.77 2.63 2.05
C GLY A 123 -13.15 2.50 0.57
N GLY A 124 -14.31 3.03 0.16
CA GLY A 124 -14.82 2.88 -1.21
C GLY A 124 -15.29 1.46 -1.54
N GLU A 125 -15.57 0.63 -0.53
CA GLU A 125 -15.92 -0.79 -0.71
C GLU A 125 -17.27 -1.16 -0.07
N PRO A 126 -18.38 -0.47 -0.40
CA PRO A 126 -19.66 -0.68 0.26
C PRO A 126 -20.20 -2.11 0.14
N GLY A 127 -20.01 -2.76 -1.01
CA GLY A 127 -20.47 -4.13 -1.26
C GLY A 127 -19.59 -5.23 -0.66
N HIS A 128 -18.36 -4.90 -0.26
CA HIS A 128 -17.34 -5.88 0.15
C HIS A 128 -16.67 -5.55 1.48
N ALA A 129 -17.20 -4.59 2.25
CA ALA A 129 -16.61 -4.14 3.50
C ALA A 129 -16.36 -5.26 4.52
N ALA A 130 -17.21 -6.29 4.53
CA ALA A 130 -17.04 -7.46 5.39
C ALA A 130 -15.76 -8.26 5.08
N ASP A 131 -15.25 -8.19 3.84
CA ASP A 131 -14.02 -8.85 3.43
C ASP A 131 -12.76 -8.22 4.07
N TYR A 132 -12.87 -6.97 4.53
CA TYR A 132 -11.76 -6.16 5.05
C TYR A 132 -11.88 -5.83 6.54
N ALA A 133 -13.04 -6.09 7.13
CA ALA A 133 -13.35 -5.76 8.51
C ALA A 133 -12.35 -6.43 9.48
N GLY A 134 -11.70 -5.62 10.31
CA GLY A 134 -10.73 -6.09 11.31
C GLY A 134 -9.42 -6.63 10.73
N ARG A 135 -9.21 -6.56 9.41
CA ARG A 135 -8.01 -7.08 8.73
C ARG A 135 -7.11 -5.96 8.25
N TRP A 136 -5.81 -6.21 8.26
CA TRP A 136 -4.88 -5.35 7.54
C TRP A 136 -5.17 -5.41 6.04
N THR A 137 -5.38 -4.24 5.45
CA THR A 137 -5.73 -4.07 4.04
C THR A 137 -4.93 -2.90 3.50
N LYS A 138 -4.31 -3.06 2.33
CA LYS A 138 -3.61 -1.96 1.66
C LYS A 138 -4.58 -0.81 1.43
N ALA A 139 -4.19 0.38 1.83
CA ALA A 139 -5.02 1.57 1.69
C ALA A 139 -5.34 1.78 0.21
N PRO A 140 -6.62 1.84 -0.19
CA PRO A 140 -6.97 2.11 -1.57
C PRO A 140 -6.54 3.53 -1.97
N ALA A 141 -6.26 3.73 -3.26
CA ALA A 141 -5.71 4.97 -3.80
C ALA A 141 -6.61 6.21 -3.58
N ASN A 142 -7.89 6.00 -3.30
CA ASN A 142 -8.89 7.06 -3.04
C ASN A 142 -8.91 7.54 -1.57
N LEU A 143 -8.36 6.77 -0.62
CA LEU A 143 -8.03 7.31 0.69
C LEU A 143 -6.83 8.25 0.56
N PRO A 144 -6.58 9.17 1.51
CA PRO A 144 -5.44 10.08 1.46
C PRO A 144 -4.15 9.31 1.16
N GLY A 145 -3.75 9.32 -0.12
CA GLY A 145 -2.58 8.64 -0.68
C GLY A 145 -1.34 9.40 -0.30
N LEU A 146 -1.16 9.60 1.00
CA LEU A 146 0.01 10.21 1.58
C LEU A 146 1.14 9.21 1.37
N ASP A 147 2.04 9.55 0.46
CA ASP A 147 3.34 8.89 0.35
C ASP A 147 4.10 9.17 1.64
N VAL A 148 3.83 8.37 2.69
CA VAL A 148 4.28 8.64 4.06
C VAL A 148 5.80 8.77 4.09
N LYS A 149 6.48 7.90 3.34
CA LYS A 149 7.92 7.93 3.20
C LYS A 149 8.40 9.20 2.51
N ALA A 150 7.87 9.55 1.35
CA ALA A 150 8.36 10.73 0.66
C ALA A 150 8.03 12.01 1.42
N VAL A 151 6.86 12.13 2.04
CA VAL A 151 6.40 13.39 2.64
C VAL A 151 6.94 13.56 4.06
N PHE A 152 6.87 12.53 4.91
CA PHE A 152 7.03 12.66 6.37
C PHE A 152 8.29 12.02 6.96
N ALA A 153 9.02 11.18 6.22
CA ALA A 153 10.21 10.52 6.76
C ALA A 153 11.31 11.56 7.10
N PRO A 154 11.84 11.55 8.35
CA PRO A 154 12.81 12.57 8.77
C PRO A 154 14.05 12.62 7.87
N ASP A 155 14.60 11.47 7.49
CA ASP A 155 15.74 11.38 6.56
C ASP A 155 15.44 11.96 5.17
N MET A 156 14.23 11.79 4.65
CA MET A 156 13.81 12.34 3.37
C MET A 156 13.63 13.87 3.43
N ILE A 157 13.10 14.39 4.52
CA ILE A 157 13.02 15.83 4.77
C ILE A 157 14.43 16.42 4.91
N ALA A 158 15.30 15.78 5.69
CA ALA A 158 16.69 16.22 5.87
C ALA A 158 17.50 16.21 4.57
N LYS A 159 17.24 15.26 3.66
CA LYS A 159 17.83 15.27 2.30
C LYS A 159 17.40 16.49 1.48
N ARG A 160 16.14 16.93 1.59
CA ARG A 160 15.64 18.11 0.85
C ARG A 160 16.19 19.43 1.36
N LEU A 161 16.60 19.47 2.63
CA LEU A 161 17.29 20.62 3.20
C LEU A 161 18.75 20.74 2.72
N ALA A 162 19.32 19.70 2.10
CA ALA A 162 20.66 19.79 1.54
C ALA A 162 20.67 20.79 0.37
N GLY A 163 21.44 21.87 0.51
CA GLY A 163 21.48 22.94 -0.49
C GLY A 163 20.26 23.87 -0.46
N ALA A 164 19.42 23.81 0.58
CA ALA A 164 18.38 24.80 0.79
C ALA A 164 19.00 26.21 0.85
N GLY A 165 18.41 27.11 0.07
CA GLY A 165 18.78 28.53 0.06
C GLY A 165 18.19 29.26 1.25
N GLU A 166 18.03 30.57 1.09
CA GLU A 166 17.42 31.41 2.11
C GLU A 166 15.89 31.19 2.15
N PRO A 167 15.31 30.77 3.29
CA PRO A 167 13.90 30.49 3.41
C PRO A 167 13.10 31.78 3.63
N SER A 168 11.84 31.79 3.21
CA SER A 168 10.90 32.81 3.68
C SER A 168 10.52 32.54 5.14
N THR A 169 10.11 33.55 5.90
CA THR A 169 9.59 33.37 7.27
C THR A 169 8.08 33.56 7.35
N GLU A 170 7.41 32.79 8.20
CA GLU A 170 5.96 32.81 8.43
C GLU A 170 5.68 32.43 9.90
N THR A 171 4.60 32.95 10.50
CA THR A 171 4.17 32.52 11.84
C THR A 171 3.20 31.36 11.74
N VAL A 172 3.49 30.27 12.45
CA VAL A 172 2.77 29.00 12.41
C VAL A 172 2.42 28.58 13.83
N GLY A 173 1.13 28.61 14.19
CA GLY A 173 0.69 28.21 15.53
C GLY A 173 1.41 28.99 16.65
N GLY A 174 1.67 30.29 16.42
CA GLY A 174 2.42 31.14 17.34
C GLY A 174 3.95 31.03 17.25
N VAL A 175 4.50 30.09 16.48
CA VAL A 175 5.95 29.92 16.28
C VAL A 175 6.39 30.60 14.99
N ARG A 176 7.36 31.51 15.06
CA ARG A 176 8.00 32.04 13.85
C ARG A 176 8.84 30.94 13.20
N ALA A 177 8.60 30.65 11.93
CA ALA A 177 9.19 29.52 11.24
C ALA A 177 9.74 29.89 9.85
N TYR A 178 10.85 29.27 9.48
CA TYR A 178 11.35 29.16 8.11
C TYR A 178 10.46 28.22 7.31
N ARG A 179 9.95 28.68 6.16
CA ARG A 179 9.18 27.88 5.20
C ARG A 179 10.09 27.42 4.07
N VAL A 180 10.11 26.11 3.86
CA VAL A 180 10.86 25.45 2.79
C VAL A 180 9.88 24.82 1.83
N LYS A 181 9.75 25.40 0.65
CA LYS A 181 8.87 24.90 -0.41
C LYS A 181 9.53 23.78 -1.19
N THR A 182 8.80 22.68 -1.42
CA THR A 182 9.28 21.56 -2.23
C THR A 182 8.15 21.00 -3.10
N PRO A 183 8.45 20.22 -4.15
CA PRO A 183 7.40 19.56 -4.93
C PRO A 183 6.52 18.59 -4.15
N ARG A 184 6.92 18.16 -2.94
CA ARG A 184 6.18 17.20 -2.11
C ARG A 184 5.41 17.87 -0.97
N GLY A 185 5.63 19.15 -0.73
CA GLY A 185 5.02 19.89 0.35
C GLY A 185 5.92 21.00 0.88
N ASP A 186 5.34 21.80 1.77
CA ASP A 186 6.01 22.86 2.48
C ASP A 186 6.35 22.40 3.90
N TYR A 187 7.60 22.61 4.28
CA TYR A 187 8.14 22.24 5.58
C TYR A 187 8.44 23.49 6.37
N PHE A 188 7.99 23.53 7.63
CA PHE A 188 8.13 24.70 8.49
C PHE A 188 9.02 24.35 9.67
N PHE A 189 10.13 25.08 9.81
CA PHE A 189 11.12 24.90 10.87
C PHE A 189 11.15 26.14 11.76
N GLY A 190 11.09 26.00 13.08
CA GLY A 190 11.24 27.14 13.99
C GLY A 190 12.51 27.94 13.68
N VAL A 191 12.46 29.27 13.79
CA VAL A 191 13.65 30.11 13.54
C VAL A 191 14.72 29.96 14.62
N ASP A 192 14.29 29.63 15.84
CA ASP A 192 15.19 29.40 16.96
C ASP A 192 15.93 28.07 16.82
N ALA A 193 17.23 28.07 17.11
CA ALA A 193 18.02 26.84 17.18
C ALA A 193 17.45 25.92 18.27
N PRO A 194 17.35 24.59 18.04
CA PRO A 194 17.92 23.82 16.93
C PRO A 194 16.99 23.64 15.70
N ASN A 195 16.17 24.64 15.38
CA ASN A 195 15.32 24.70 14.19
C ASN A 195 14.39 23.49 14.03
N ALA A 196 13.58 23.22 15.06
CA ALA A 196 12.65 22.10 15.07
C ALA A 196 11.64 22.16 13.92
N LEU A 197 11.37 21.02 13.27
CA LEU A 197 10.21 20.89 12.39
C LEU A 197 8.94 21.06 13.22
N VAL A 198 8.10 22.03 12.86
CA VAL A 198 6.86 22.35 13.59
C VAL A 198 5.61 22.06 12.78
N ARG A 199 5.69 22.11 11.45
CA ARG A 199 4.54 21.86 10.56
C ARG A 199 4.99 21.28 9.22
N VAL A 200 4.14 20.43 8.65
CA VAL A 200 4.23 19.96 7.27
C VAL A 200 2.89 20.23 6.59
N GLN A 201 2.94 20.87 5.42
CA GLN A 201 1.78 21.01 4.54
C GLN A 201 2.06 20.17 3.28
N ALA A 202 1.36 19.05 3.14
CA ALA A 202 1.63 18.13 2.04
C ALA A 202 1.12 18.70 0.70
N ALA A 203 1.87 18.54 -0.39
CA ALA A 203 1.46 18.99 -1.72
C ALA A 203 0.57 17.93 -2.41
N VAL A 204 -0.54 17.55 -1.77
CA VAL A 204 -1.49 16.56 -2.28
C VAL A 204 -2.92 16.99 -1.96
N GLY A 205 -3.85 16.78 -2.89
CA GLY A 205 -5.28 17.04 -2.65
C GLY A 205 -5.57 18.46 -2.18
N ASP A 206 -6.25 18.56 -1.04
CA ASP A 206 -6.61 19.80 -0.33
C ASP A 206 -5.43 20.46 0.43
N GLN A 207 -4.21 19.95 0.23
CA GLN A 207 -2.99 20.37 0.91
C GLN A 207 -3.06 20.22 2.44
N PRO A 208 -3.22 18.99 2.94
CA PRO A 208 -3.45 18.76 4.36
C PRO A 208 -2.27 19.22 5.20
N VAL A 209 -2.61 19.76 6.38
CA VAL A 209 -1.66 20.37 7.31
C VAL A 209 -1.50 19.46 8.53
N PHE A 210 -0.23 19.23 8.89
CA PHE A 210 0.18 18.41 10.01
C PHE A 210 1.09 19.19 10.94
N THR A 211 0.76 19.20 12.22
CA THR A 211 1.66 19.63 13.28
C THR A 211 2.70 18.53 13.50
N ALA A 212 3.98 18.91 13.58
CA ALA A 212 5.08 18.02 13.88
C ALA A 212 5.51 18.17 15.34
N GLY A 213 5.83 17.06 16.00
CA GLY A 213 6.21 17.04 17.41
C GLY A 213 7.16 15.90 17.75
N ALA A 214 7.73 15.97 18.96
CA ALA A 214 8.60 14.94 19.49
C ALA A 214 7.83 13.65 19.80
N VAL A 215 8.55 12.52 19.78
CA VAL A 215 8.01 11.21 20.16
C VAL A 215 8.45 10.91 21.59
N ALA A 216 7.49 10.75 22.51
CA ALA A 216 7.78 10.56 23.92
C ALA A 216 8.55 9.27 24.24
N SER A 217 8.31 8.19 23.48
CA SER A 217 9.02 6.92 23.65
C SER A 217 9.31 6.27 22.29
N PRO A 218 10.42 6.64 21.63
CA PRO A 218 10.77 6.11 20.30
C PRO A 218 10.88 4.58 20.27
N ALA A 219 11.45 3.97 21.30
CA ALA A 219 11.60 2.51 21.39
C ALA A 219 10.24 1.79 21.46
N ARG A 220 9.30 2.29 22.28
CA ARG A 220 7.94 1.73 22.36
C ARG A 220 7.18 1.90 21.04
N SER A 221 7.26 3.08 20.44
CA SER A 221 6.64 3.34 19.14
C SER A 221 7.25 2.47 18.03
N PHE A 222 8.56 2.20 18.08
CA PHE A 222 9.22 1.33 17.11
C PHE A 222 8.75 -0.13 17.25
N ALA A 223 8.65 -0.62 18.49
CA ALA A 223 8.10 -1.95 18.77
C ALA A 223 6.65 -2.08 18.28
N GLU A 224 5.84 -1.02 18.40
CA GLU A 224 4.48 -0.98 17.87
C GLU A 224 4.46 -1.08 16.33
N VAL A 225 5.26 -0.26 15.62
CA VAL A 225 5.38 -0.35 14.15
C VAL A 225 5.80 -1.75 13.75
N ARG A 226 6.83 -2.29 14.40
CA ARG A 226 7.35 -3.63 14.11
C ARG A 226 6.28 -4.71 14.29
N GLY A 227 5.53 -4.67 15.39
CA GLY A 227 4.44 -5.61 15.65
C GLY A 227 3.34 -5.53 14.59
N ARG A 228 3.00 -4.31 14.14
CA ARG A 228 2.01 -4.12 13.05
C ARG A 228 2.53 -4.63 11.72
N VAL A 229 3.79 -4.38 11.38
CA VAL A 229 4.43 -4.90 10.15
C VAL A 229 4.46 -6.44 10.17
N ALA A 230 4.80 -7.06 11.30
CA ALA A 230 4.77 -8.50 11.47
C ALA A 230 3.36 -9.09 11.23
N ALA A 231 2.32 -8.34 11.57
CA ALA A 231 0.92 -8.73 11.36
C ALA A 231 0.41 -8.50 9.93
N LEU A 232 1.23 -8.00 8.99
CA LEU A 232 0.80 -7.76 7.61
C LEU A 232 0.74 -9.03 6.75
N ALA A 233 1.17 -10.20 7.22
CA ALA A 233 1.08 -11.43 6.44
C ALA A 233 -0.38 -11.70 6.02
N GLY A 234 -0.63 -11.86 4.72
CA GLY A 234 -1.98 -12.03 4.18
C GLY A 234 -2.84 -10.77 4.24
N ALA A 235 -2.22 -9.59 4.39
CA ALA A 235 -2.92 -8.32 4.27
C ALA A 235 -3.63 -8.25 2.92
N ALA A 236 -4.88 -7.81 2.93
CA ALA A 236 -5.70 -7.80 1.73
C ALA A 236 -5.33 -6.63 0.80
N ASP A 237 -5.55 -6.80 -0.49
CA ASP A 237 -5.50 -5.72 -1.48
C ASP A 237 -6.91 -5.45 -2.00
N SER A 238 -7.47 -4.28 -1.71
CA SER A 238 -8.81 -3.90 -2.19
C SER A 238 -8.81 -3.45 -3.66
N ALA A 239 -7.65 -3.10 -4.23
CA ALA A 239 -7.52 -2.76 -5.63
C ALA A 239 -7.60 -4.00 -6.54
N LEU A 240 -7.33 -5.20 -5.99
CA LEU A 240 -7.45 -6.46 -6.69
C LEU A 240 -8.81 -7.11 -6.40
N ARG A 241 -9.62 -7.34 -7.44
CA ARG A 241 -10.91 -8.03 -7.33
C ARG A 241 -10.90 -9.28 -8.17
N PHE A 242 -11.45 -10.34 -7.59
CA PHE A 242 -11.60 -11.62 -8.26
C PHE A 242 -13.07 -11.99 -8.35
N ARG A 243 -13.45 -12.56 -9.49
CA ARG A 243 -14.69 -13.29 -9.64
C ARG A 243 -14.40 -14.76 -9.37
N PRO A 244 -14.92 -15.34 -8.27
CA PRO A 244 -14.77 -16.77 -8.02
C PRO A 244 -15.61 -17.58 -9.02
N GLY A 245 -15.09 -18.71 -9.44
CA GLY A 245 -15.79 -19.75 -10.20
C GLY A 245 -16.49 -20.75 -9.30
N LYS A 246 -16.94 -21.87 -9.88
CA LYS A 246 -17.59 -22.95 -9.13
C LYS A 246 -16.61 -23.60 -8.16
N LEU A 247 -16.96 -23.59 -6.88
CA LEU A 247 -16.23 -24.32 -5.83
C LEU A 247 -16.33 -25.83 -6.06
N SER A 248 -15.22 -26.54 -5.85
CA SER A 248 -15.18 -27.99 -5.80
C SER A 248 -14.43 -28.49 -4.57
N PHE A 249 -14.77 -29.71 -4.17
CA PHE A 249 -14.09 -30.45 -3.11
C PHE A 249 -13.11 -31.44 -3.72
N VAL A 250 -11.94 -31.58 -3.10
CA VAL A 250 -10.87 -32.48 -3.52
C VAL A 250 -10.40 -33.27 -2.30
N ASN A 251 -10.34 -34.60 -2.42
CA ASN A 251 -9.90 -35.52 -1.36
C ASN A 251 -10.65 -35.31 -0.03
N CYS A 252 -11.98 -35.17 -0.08
CA CYS A 252 -12.81 -34.96 1.11
C CYS A 252 -13.62 -36.21 1.48
N ASP A 253 -13.92 -37.07 0.50
CA ASP A 253 -14.70 -38.28 0.72
C ASP A 253 -13.89 -39.28 1.54
N GLN A 254 -14.48 -39.76 2.64
CA GLN A 254 -13.89 -40.72 3.59
C GLN A 254 -12.45 -40.36 4.05
N ASN A 255 -12.09 -39.07 4.03
CA ASN A 255 -10.75 -38.61 4.36
C ASN A 255 -10.72 -37.85 5.68
N VAL A 256 -10.32 -38.55 6.75
CA VAL A 256 -10.19 -37.98 8.09
C VAL A 256 -9.03 -36.99 8.22
N GLU A 257 -8.03 -37.05 7.34
CA GLU A 257 -6.82 -36.20 7.42
C GLU A 257 -7.07 -34.78 6.90
N GLY A 258 -8.05 -34.61 6.02
CA GLY A 258 -8.51 -33.28 5.64
C GLY A 258 -9.44 -33.25 4.45
N CYS A 259 -9.94 -32.06 4.15
CA CYS A 259 -10.73 -31.79 2.96
C CYS A 259 -10.20 -30.56 2.25
N THR A 260 -9.91 -30.68 0.95
CA THR A 260 -9.38 -29.58 0.14
C THR A 260 -10.51 -28.86 -0.59
N VAL A 261 -10.59 -27.56 -0.36
CA VAL A 261 -11.48 -26.65 -1.11
C VAL A 261 -10.70 -26.09 -2.29
N SER A 262 -11.24 -26.20 -3.50
CA SER A 262 -10.65 -25.73 -4.75
C SER A 262 -11.57 -24.72 -5.43
N VAL A 263 -11.06 -23.53 -5.71
CA VAL A 263 -11.83 -22.42 -6.28
C VAL A 263 -11.07 -21.80 -7.45
N PRO A 264 -11.56 -21.94 -8.70
CA PRO A 264 -11.10 -21.11 -9.81
C PRO A 264 -11.41 -19.64 -9.53
N ALA A 265 -10.53 -18.73 -9.93
CA ALA A 265 -10.72 -17.30 -9.77
C ALA A 265 -10.18 -16.55 -11.00
N THR A 266 -10.87 -15.49 -11.37
CA THR A 266 -10.44 -14.60 -12.46
C THR A 266 -10.37 -13.17 -11.93
N LEU A 267 -9.24 -12.50 -12.13
CA LEU A 267 -9.08 -11.08 -11.84
C LEU A 267 -10.04 -10.27 -12.71
N VAL A 268 -10.85 -9.44 -12.07
CA VAL A 268 -11.81 -8.54 -12.73
C VAL A 268 -11.50 -7.07 -12.48
N ARG A 269 -10.70 -6.73 -11.45
CA ARG A 269 -10.11 -5.40 -11.28
C ARG A 269 -8.66 -5.51 -10.79
N PRO A 270 -7.73 -4.69 -11.33
CA PRO A 270 -7.92 -3.80 -12.48
C PRO A 270 -8.26 -4.58 -13.77
N ALA A 271 -8.83 -3.89 -14.76
CA ALA A 271 -9.10 -4.50 -16.07
C ALA A 271 -7.79 -4.68 -16.86
N GLY A 272 -7.71 -5.76 -17.64
CA GLY A 272 -6.53 -6.08 -18.44
C GLY A 272 -5.50 -6.92 -17.68
N SER A 273 -4.22 -6.69 -17.96
CA SER A 273 -3.13 -7.45 -17.35
C SER A 273 -3.05 -7.20 -15.84
N PRO A 274 -2.87 -8.26 -15.03
CA PRO A 274 -2.62 -8.10 -13.60
C PRO A 274 -1.39 -7.22 -13.33
N PRO A 275 -1.41 -6.40 -12.27
CA PRO A 275 -0.22 -5.69 -11.82
C PRO A 275 0.92 -6.65 -11.49
N ASP A 276 2.16 -6.20 -11.66
CA ASP A 276 3.34 -6.98 -11.29
C ASP A 276 3.28 -7.38 -9.82
N GLY A 277 3.53 -8.66 -9.57
CA GLY A 277 3.48 -9.22 -8.21
C GLY A 277 2.07 -9.36 -7.62
N ALA A 278 1.00 -9.22 -8.42
CA ALA A 278 -0.36 -9.45 -7.96
C ALA A 278 -0.54 -10.86 -7.38
N ARG A 279 -1.25 -10.94 -6.25
CA ARG A 279 -1.52 -12.19 -5.54
C ARG A 279 -2.99 -12.27 -5.15
N ALA A 280 -3.48 -13.50 -5.02
CA ALA A 280 -4.82 -13.79 -4.54
C ALA A 280 -4.77 -14.78 -3.38
N THR A 281 -5.72 -14.64 -2.45
CA THR A 281 -5.89 -15.52 -1.30
C THR A 281 -7.32 -16.07 -1.28
N LEU A 282 -7.42 -17.38 -1.14
CA LEU A 282 -8.64 -18.12 -0.83
C LEU A 282 -8.78 -18.22 0.69
N LEU A 283 -9.97 -17.89 1.18
CA LEU A 283 -10.42 -18.14 2.54
C LEU A 283 -11.63 -19.06 2.44
N ALA A 284 -11.53 -20.26 3.03
CA ALA A 284 -12.62 -21.23 3.00
C ALA A 284 -12.98 -21.68 4.42
N THR A 285 -14.26 -21.94 4.65
CA THR A 285 -14.77 -22.54 5.88
C THR A 285 -15.75 -23.65 5.52
N ILE A 286 -15.54 -24.84 6.09
CA ILE A 286 -16.43 -25.99 5.92
C ILE A 286 -17.37 -26.04 7.12
N VAL A 287 -18.66 -26.23 6.84
CA VAL A 287 -19.71 -26.36 7.85
C VAL A 287 -20.56 -27.60 7.57
N ALA A 288 -21.06 -28.22 8.63
CA ALA A 288 -22.07 -29.27 8.59
C ALA A 288 -23.02 -29.06 9.77
N ASP A 289 -24.33 -29.22 9.57
CA ASP A 289 -25.35 -29.02 10.61
C ASP A 289 -25.25 -27.67 11.35
N ARG A 290 -24.91 -26.61 10.61
CA ARG A 290 -24.65 -25.25 11.12
C ARG A 290 -23.47 -25.16 12.09
N ARG A 291 -22.64 -26.19 12.19
CA ARG A 291 -21.39 -26.21 12.97
C ARG A 291 -20.20 -26.05 12.05
N THR A 292 -19.26 -25.19 12.43
CA THR A 292 -17.98 -25.07 11.71
C THR A 292 -17.11 -26.29 11.97
N LEU A 293 -16.79 -27.01 10.91
CA LEU A 293 -15.85 -28.13 10.95
C LEU A 293 -14.40 -27.62 10.93
N GLY A 294 -14.14 -26.55 10.18
CA GLY A 294 -12.87 -25.82 10.19
C GLY A 294 -12.74 -24.80 9.07
N SER A 295 -11.64 -24.05 9.08
CA SER A 295 -11.31 -23.05 8.07
C SER A 295 -9.89 -23.25 7.55
N CYS A 296 -9.65 -22.84 6.30
CA CYS A 296 -8.33 -22.84 5.69
C CYS A 296 -8.08 -21.60 4.86
N THR A 297 -6.80 -21.32 4.63
CA THR A 297 -6.33 -20.23 3.77
C THR A 297 -5.31 -20.78 2.78
N GLY A 298 -5.36 -20.31 1.54
CA GLY A 298 -4.34 -20.62 0.53
C GLY A 298 -4.12 -19.40 -0.35
N SER A 299 -2.88 -19.16 -0.78
CA SER A 299 -2.57 -18.02 -1.65
C SER A 299 -1.70 -18.39 -2.83
N GLY A 300 -1.77 -17.58 -3.88
CA GLY A 300 -1.05 -17.81 -5.14
C GLY A 300 -0.78 -16.51 -5.88
N ALA A 301 0.28 -16.52 -6.69
CA ALA A 301 0.54 -15.44 -7.63
C ALA A 301 -0.52 -15.47 -8.74
N VAL A 302 -0.93 -14.29 -9.20
CA VAL A 302 -1.87 -14.14 -10.32
C VAL A 302 -1.07 -14.20 -11.63
N PRO A 303 -1.30 -15.20 -12.50
CA PRO A 303 -0.60 -15.28 -13.78
C PRO A 303 -1.00 -14.14 -14.71
N SER A 304 -0.23 -13.88 -15.78
CA SER A 304 -0.48 -12.77 -16.72
C SER A 304 -1.85 -12.79 -17.39
N ASN A 305 -2.49 -13.95 -17.51
CA ASN A 305 -3.86 -14.09 -18.02
C ASN A 305 -4.95 -13.78 -16.97
N GLY A 306 -4.58 -13.41 -15.75
CA GLY A 306 -5.48 -13.06 -14.66
C GLY A 306 -6.27 -14.22 -14.05
N SER A 307 -6.04 -15.47 -14.49
CA SER A 307 -6.83 -16.63 -14.07
C SER A 307 -5.98 -17.65 -13.32
N LEU A 308 -6.49 -18.14 -12.20
CA LEU A 308 -5.81 -19.12 -11.36
C LEU A 308 -6.80 -20.04 -10.63
N VAL A 309 -6.30 -21.14 -10.08
CA VAL A 309 -7.07 -22.00 -9.17
C VAL A 309 -6.40 -21.96 -7.82
N LEU A 310 -7.15 -21.50 -6.81
CA LEU A 310 -6.69 -21.48 -5.43
C LEU A 310 -7.19 -22.72 -4.71
N ARG A 311 -6.35 -23.26 -3.82
CA ARG A 311 -6.67 -24.42 -3.01
C ARG A 311 -6.22 -24.21 -1.57
N CYS A 312 -6.99 -24.73 -0.62
CA CYS A 312 -6.56 -24.88 0.76
C CYS A 312 -7.22 -26.11 1.38
N THR A 313 -6.57 -26.69 2.40
CA THR A 313 -7.04 -27.92 3.04
C THR A 313 -7.42 -27.63 4.48
N VAL A 314 -8.65 -28.03 4.87
CA VAL A 314 -9.09 -28.03 6.25
C VAL A 314 -8.61 -29.32 6.91
N THR A 315 -7.81 -29.19 7.95
CA THR A 315 -7.23 -30.33 8.72
C THR A 315 -7.57 -30.23 10.21
N SER A 316 -8.57 -29.43 10.57
CA SER A 316 -8.99 -29.18 11.96
C SER A 316 -9.54 -30.43 12.65
N SER A 317 -9.50 -30.46 13.98
CA SER A 317 -10.09 -31.54 14.79
C SER A 317 -11.60 -31.70 14.55
N GLY A 318 -12.32 -30.60 14.30
CA GLY A 318 -13.75 -30.62 13.96
C GLY A 318 -14.04 -31.43 12.70
N TRP A 319 -13.24 -31.25 11.64
CA TRP A 319 -13.33 -32.07 10.42
C TRP A 319 -13.07 -33.54 10.71
N ARG A 320 -11.97 -33.87 11.40
CA ARG A 320 -11.60 -35.28 11.65
C ARG A 320 -12.67 -35.99 12.48
N SER A 321 -13.20 -35.32 13.50
CA SER A 321 -14.25 -35.88 14.36
C SER A 321 -15.54 -36.12 13.59
N TRP A 322 -15.97 -35.13 12.78
CA TRP A 322 -17.18 -35.26 11.97
C TRP A 322 -17.05 -36.35 10.93
N MET A 323 -15.92 -36.42 10.21
CA MET A 323 -15.70 -37.44 9.19
C MET A 323 -15.70 -38.85 9.77
N ARG A 324 -15.05 -39.08 10.93
CA ARG A 324 -15.11 -40.39 11.60
C ARG A 324 -16.54 -40.77 11.96
N SER A 325 -17.30 -39.85 12.55
CA SER A 325 -18.71 -40.10 12.88
C SER A 325 -19.56 -40.38 11.64
N ALA A 326 -19.33 -39.68 10.53
CA ALA A 326 -20.03 -39.89 9.26
C ALA A 326 -19.67 -41.24 8.61
N MET A 327 -18.47 -41.76 8.87
CA MET A 327 -18.06 -43.09 8.42
C MET A 327 -18.65 -44.21 9.29
N ASP A 328 -18.85 -43.94 10.58
CA ASP A 328 -19.42 -44.91 11.53
C ASP A 328 -20.95 -45.00 11.45
N ASP A 329 -21.62 -43.95 10.96
CA ASP A 329 -23.09 -43.88 10.82
C ASP A 329 -23.52 -44.06 9.35
N PRO A 330 -24.23 -45.14 8.98
CA PRO A 330 -24.65 -45.36 7.60
C PRO A 330 -25.60 -44.27 7.09
N GLY A 331 -25.23 -43.60 5.99
CA GLY A 331 -26.11 -42.63 5.34
C GLY A 331 -25.37 -41.57 4.55
N ALA A 332 -26.15 -40.64 3.97
CA ALA A 332 -25.61 -39.46 3.31
C ALA A 332 -25.40 -38.35 4.34
N HIS A 333 -24.15 -37.91 4.49
CA HIS A 333 -23.76 -36.85 5.43
C HIS A 333 -23.41 -35.58 4.65
N ALA A 334 -24.29 -34.59 4.71
CA ALA A 334 -24.12 -33.34 3.96
C ALA A 334 -23.17 -32.39 4.67
N TYR A 335 -22.29 -31.75 3.90
CA TYR A 335 -21.48 -30.62 4.32
C TYR A 335 -21.39 -29.60 3.18
N GLU A 336 -21.13 -28.35 3.53
CA GLU A 336 -20.97 -27.25 2.58
C GLU A 336 -19.73 -26.44 2.90
N ALA A 337 -19.29 -25.61 1.96
CA ALA A 337 -18.18 -24.69 2.15
C ALA A 337 -18.54 -23.28 1.71
N HIS A 338 -18.19 -22.31 2.55
CA HIS A 338 -18.18 -20.90 2.19
C HIS A 338 -16.77 -20.51 1.81
N ALA A 339 -16.58 -20.01 0.59
CA ALA A 339 -15.30 -19.55 0.09
C ALA A 339 -15.34 -18.10 -0.37
N ARG A 340 -14.24 -17.39 -0.13
CA ARG A 340 -14.00 -16.02 -0.60
C ARG A 340 -12.62 -15.95 -1.23
N VAL A 341 -12.49 -15.19 -2.31
CA VAL A 341 -11.21 -14.92 -2.97
C VAL A 341 -10.93 -13.42 -2.90
N LEU A 342 -9.82 -13.05 -2.26
CA LEU A 342 -9.40 -11.67 -2.05
C LEU A 342 -8.04 -11.42 -2.71
N GLY A 343 -7.75 -10.17 -3.06
CA GLY A 343 -6.38 -9.74 -3.32
C GLY A 343 -5.51 -9.87 -2.08
N GLU A 344 -4.24 -10.22 -2.27
CA GLU A 344 -3.21 -10.24 -1.23
C GLU A 344 -2.16 -9.18 -1.54
N ALA A 345 -1.99 -8.22 -0.63
CA ALA A 345 -1.01 -7.15 -0.74
C ALA A 345 0.37 -7.55 -0.21
N VAL A 346 0.42 -8.44 0.79
CA VAL A 346 1.67 -8.81 1.48
C VAL A 346 1.70 -10.30 1.76
N SER A 347 2.63 -11.01 1.12
CA SER A 347 2.92 -12.41 1.42
C SER A 347 3.67 -12.56 2.74
N ALA A 348 3.62 -13.77 3.32
CA ALA A 348 4.40 -14.10 4.52
C ALA A 348 5.91 -13.86 4.33
N SER A 349 6.47 -14.18 3.16
CA SER A 349 7.89 -13.93 2.87
C SER A 349 8.23 -12.44 2.82
N ARG A 350 7.34 -11.61 2.27
CA ARG A 350 7.53 -10.16 2.16
C ARG A 350 7.57 -9.49 3.53
N VAL A 351 6.87 -10.02 4.53
CA VAL A 351 6.92 -9.50 5.91
C VAL A 351 8.36 -9.49 6.43
N SER A 352 9.12 -10.56 6.23
CA SER A 352 10.52 -10.65 6.69
C SER A 352 11.40 -9.58 6.04
N GLU A 353 11.20 -9.28 4.76
CA GLU A 353 11.91 -8.22 4.06
C GLU A 353 11.56 -6.83 4.61
N LEU A 354 10.26 -6.58 4.86
CA LEU A 354 9.79 -5.32 5.46
C LEU A 354 10.36 -5.11 6.87
N LEU A 355 10.37 -6.16 7.69
CA LEU A 355 10.95 -6.13 9.04
C LEU A 355 12.46 -5.87 8.99
N THR A 356 13.16 -6.49 8.05
CA THR A 356 14.60 -6.26 7.85
C THR A 356 14.90 -4.83 7.42
N GLN A 357 14.07 -4.23 6.54
CA GLN A 357 14.21 -2.83 6.17
C GLN A 357 13.94 -1.89 7.36
N LEU A 358 12.89 -2.17 8.13
CA LEU A 358 12.54 -1.41 9.33
C LEU A 358 13.66 -1.46 10.39
N ASP A 359 14.26 -2.63 10.64
CA ASP A 359 15.30 -2.81 11.67
C ASP A 359 16.58 -2.00 11.40
N ARG A 360 16.86 -1.62 10.14
CA ARG A 360 17.99 -0.71 9.81
C ARG A 360 17.82 0.69 10.38
N HIS A 361 16.58 1.07 10.70
CA HIS A 361 16.20 2.37 11.24
C HIS A 361 15.79 2.28 12.71
N ARG A 362 16.18 1.20 13.40
CA ARG A 362 15.94 1.05 14.83
C ARG A 362 16.56 2.25 15.56
N PRO A 363 15.78 2.97 16.41
CA PRO A 363 16.35 3.99 17.27
C PRO A 363 17.44 3.35 18.13
N THR A 364 18.66 3.86 18.04
CA THR A 364 19.68 3.55 19.02
C THR A 364 19.20 4.06 20.37
N ALA A 365 19.23 3.21 21.41
CA ALA A 365 19.07 3.71 22.76
C ALA A 365 20.11 4.82 22.96
N ALA A 366 19.64 6.04 23.26
CA ALA A 366 20.56 7.03 23.77
C ALA A 366 21.18 6.45 25.06
N PRO A 367 22.51 6.55 25.24
CA PRO A 367 23.16 6.13 26.48
C PRO A 367 22.60 6.87 27.69
#